data_AF-N6ZU38-F1
#
_entry.id   AF-N6ZU38-F1
#
_cell.length_a   1.000
_cell.length_b   1.000
_cell.length_c   1.000
_cell.angle_alpha   90.00
_cell.angle_beta   90.00
_cell.angle_gamma   90.00
#
_symmetry.space_group_name_H-M   'P 1'
#
loop_
_entity.id
_entity.type
_entity.pdbx_description
1 polymer ?
#
loop_
_entity_poly.entity_id
_entity_poly.type
_entity_poly.pdbx_seq_one_letter_code
_entity_poly.pdbx_strand_id
1 'polypeptide(L)'
;MWCAAVPGPALPLATPIAAKLNRRLAEAYMCDTSISNGSSIALIISSGSTRMLFLGDAWAEDVVSKLKPLQTASAPIIFDAIKVSHHGSSRNTSVELLSIADSPCFLVSSDGTGHGHPDFEVLAEIVDRPAPFTRQIYVNYETPASRKLQAHTSRSGAAFSVHVAEHDWVQVGGASS
;
A
#
# COMPACT_ATOMS: atom_id res chain seq x y z
N MET A 1 16.51 71.60 5.54
CA MET A 1 17.25 70.45 6.09
C MET A 1 16.41 69.21 5.90
N TRP A 2 16.79 68.35 4.95
CA TRP A 2 16.04 67.16 4.56
C TRP A 2 16.78 65.96 5.16
N CYS A 3 16.21 65.31 6.17
CA CYS A 3 16.78 64.08 6.74
C CYS A 3 16.26 62.89 5.92
N ALA A 4 17.15 62.27 5.13
CA ALA A 4 16.88 60.99 4.48
C ALA A 4 17.19 59.85 5.47
N ALA A 5 16.19 59.02 5.77
CA ALA A 5 16.37 57.80 6.56
C ALA A 5 16.87 56.66 5.64
N VAL A 6 17.95 56.00 6.04
CA VAL A 6 18.52 54.85 5.34
C VAL A 6 17.72 53.60 5.72
N PRO A 7 17.25 52.76 4.76
CA PRO A 7 16.59 51.50 5.08
C PRO A 7 17.59 50.50 5.68
N GLY A 8 17.22 49.88 6.80
CA GLY A 8 17.99 48.78 7.41
C GLY A 8 17.98 47.52 6.54
N PRO A 9 18.95 46.60 6.74
CA PRO A 9 19.07 45.39 5.92
C PRO A 9 17.86 44.49 6.08
N ALA A 10 17.30 44.04 4.96
CA ALA A 10 16.22 43.06 4.95
C ALA A 10 16.73 41.73 5.50
N LEU A 11 16.07 41.22 6.55
CA LEU A 11 16.32 39.88 7.06
C LEU A 11 15.98 38.85 5.96
N PRO A 12 16.82 37.82 5.75
CA PRO A 12 16.53 36.79 4.76
C PRO A 12 15.23 36.08 5.13
N LEU A 13 14.31 36.03 4.17
CA LEU A 13 13.05 35.29 4.31
C LEU A 13 13.41 33.80 4.40
N ALA A 14 13.28 33.23 5.60
CA ALA A 14 13.45 31.79 5.79
C ALA A 14 12.41 31.07 4.92
N THR A 15 12.89 30.37 3.89
CA THR A 15 12.05 29.51 3.05
C THR A 15 11.80 28.24 3.86
N PRO A 16 10.54 27.89 4.21
CA PRO A 16 10.30 26.62 4.86
C PRO A 16 10.65 25.51 3.86
N ILE A 17 11.62 24.68 4.21
CA ILE A 17 11.84 23.40 3.53
C ILE A 17 10.64 22.55 3.89
N ALA A 18 9.59 22.58 3.07
CA ALA A 18 8.52 21.61 3.16
C ALA A 18 9.15 20.25 2.90
N ALA A 19 9.48 19.51 3.97
CA ALA A 19 9.64 18.08 3.87
C ALA A 19 8.40 17.58 3.14
N LYS A 20 8.56 16.95 1.97
CA LYS A 20 7.45 16.33 1.24
C LYS A 20 6.77 15.36 2.20
N LEU A 21 5.69 15.80 2.85
CA LEU A 21 4.83 14.93 3.62
C LEU A 21 4.25 13.96 2.61
N ASN A 22 4.43 12.65 2.82
CA ASN A 22 3.81 11.67 1.95
C ASN A 22 2.30 11.80 2.13
N ARG A 23 1.58 11.86 1.03
CA ARG A 23 0.12 11.92 1.05
C ARG A 23 -0.41 10.63 1.67
N ARG A 24 -1.59 10.69 2.26
CA ARG A 24 -2.28 9.46 2.72
C ARG A 24 -2.89 8.78 1.50
N LEU A 25 -3.07 7.46 1.53
CA LEU A 25 -3.73 6.77 0.40
C LEU A 25 -5.12 7.36 0.11
N ALA A 26 -5.87 7.75 1.15
CA ALA A 26 -7.16 8.43 1.00
C ALA A 26 -7.09 9.74 0.19
N GLU A 27 -5.94 10.44 0.20
CA GLU A 27 -5.70 11.69 -0.53
C GLU A 27 -5.10 11.45 -1.93
N ALA A 28 -4.35 10.35 -2.08
CA ALA A 28 -3.70 9.98 -3.33
C ALA A 28 -4.59 9.15 -4.27
N TYR A 29 -5.57 8.43 -3.70
CA TYR A 29 -6.42 7.51 -4.44
C TYR A 29 -7.23 8.22 -5.53
N MET A 30 -7.09 7.72 -6.75
CA MET A 30 -7.91 8.08 -7.90
C MET A 30 -8.22 6.81 -8.67
N CYS A 31 -9.50 6.45 -8.78
CA CYS A 31 -9.90 5.21 -9.43
C CYS A 31 -9.29 5.08 -10.84
N ASP A 32 -8.92 3.85 -11.18
CA ASP A 32 -8.54 3.48 -12.53
C ASP A 32 -9.79 3.48 -13.43
N THR A 33 -9.62 3.89 -14.68
CA THR A 33 -10.67 3.97 -15.70
C THR A 33 -10.29 3.22 -16.97
N SER A 34 -9.15 2.53 -16.99
CA SER A 34 -8.70 1.74 -18.12
C SER A 34 -9.53 0.47 -18.27
N ILE A 35 -10.11 0.28 -19.45
CA ILE A 35 -10.91 -0.92 -19.79
C ILE A 35 -10.07 -2.19 -19.69
N SER A 36 -8.77 -2.13 -20.04
CA SER A 36 -7.88 -3.30 -19.93
C SER A 36 -7.80 -3.80 -18.50
N ASN A 37 -7.63 -2.87 -17.56
CA ASN A 37 -7.46 -3.17 -16.14
C ASN A 37 -8.80 -3.58 -15.52
N GLY A 38 -9.89 -2.91 -15.93
CA GLY A 38 -11.26 -3.30 -15.57
C GLY A 38 -11.68 -4.68 -16.11
N SER A 39 -10.98 -5.21 -17.11
CA SER A 39 -11.20 -6.58 -17.63
C SER A 39 -10.37 -7.64 -16.89
N SER A 40 -9.62 -7.26 -15.85
CA SER A 40 -8.82 -8.18 -15.05
C SER A 40 -9.69 -9.17 -14.27
N ILE A 41 -9.16 -10.37 -14.07
CA ILE A 41 -9.78 -11.38 -13.22
C ILE A 41 -9.13 -11.35 -11.84
N ALA A 42 -9.89 -10.92 -10.84
CA ALA A 42 -9.55 -11.14 -9.44
C ALA A 42 -10.12 -12.49 -8.98
N LEU A 43 -9.34 -13.27 -8.23
CA LEU A 43 -9.72 -14.61 -7.82
C LEU A 43 -9.27 -14.95 -6.41
N ILE A 44 -10.04 -15.83 -5.78
CA ILE A 44 -9.73 -16.43 -4.49
C ILE A 44 -9.34 -17.88 -4.74
N ILE A 45 -8.13 -18.26 -4.34
CA ILE A 45 -7.67 -19.66 -4.39
C ILE A 45 -7.79 -20.25 -2.98
N SER A 46 -8.49 -21.36 -2.86
CA SER A 46 -8.62 -22.09 -1.60
C SER A 46 -8.07 -23.51 -1.74
N SER A 47 -7.23 -23.93 -0.79
CA SER A 47 -6.74 -25.30 -0.67
C SER A 47 -6.63 -25.67 0.80
N GLY A 48 -7.42 -26.66 1.25
CA GLY A 48 -7.54 -26.97 2.68
C GLY A 48 -8.06 -25.75 3.47
N SER A 49 -7.34 -25.37 4.53
CA SER A 49 -7.64 -24.17 5.32
C SER A 49 -7.02 -22.89 4.73
N THR A 50 -6.19 -23.00 3.70
CA THR A 50 -5.49 -21.86 3.11
C THR A 50 -6.37 -21.16 2.08
N ARG A 51 -6.45 -19.83 2.15
CA ARG A 51 -7.19 -18.96 1.25
C ARG A 51 -6.34 -17.76 0.84
N MET A 52 -6.09 -17.61 -0.46
CA MET A 52 -5.29 -16.52 -1.02
C MET A 52 -6.13 -15.65 -1.95
N LEU A 53 -5.92 -14.34 -1.95
CA LEU A 53 -6.57 -13.40 -2.84
C LEU A 53 -5.58 -12.84 -3.86
N PHE A 54 -5.88 -13.01 -5.14
CA PHE A 54 -5.12 -12.45 -6.24
C PHE A 54 -5.96 -11.40 -6.95
N LEU A 55 -5.51 -10.14 -6.92
CA LEU A 55 -6.29 -9.01 -7.39
C LEU A 55 -6.10 -8.68 -8.88
N GLY A 56 -5.08 -9.25 -9.53
CA GLY A 56 -4.71 -8.87 -10.91
C GLY A 56 -4.46 -7.37 -10.98
N ASP A 57 -5.01 -6.72 -11.99
CA ASP A 57 -5.03 -5.24 -12.10
C ASP A 57 -6.46 -4.71 -11.95
N ALA A 58 -7.35 -5.47 -11.32
CA ALA A 58 -8.78 -5.16 -11.23
C ALA A 58 -9.02 -3.82 -10.53
N TRP A 59 -10.12 -3.16 -10.93
CA TRP A 59 -10.59 -1.96 -10.25
C TRP A 59 -10.97 -2.26 -8.80
N ALA A 60 -10.58 -1.37 -7.88
CA ALA A 60 -10.81 -1.60 -6.47
C ALA A 60 -12.30 -1.67 -6.15
N GLU A 61 -13.11 -0.86 -6.82
CA GLU A 61 -14.56 -0.77 -6.67
C GLU A 61 -15.26 -2.10 -6.99
N ASP A 62 -14.83 -2.76 -8.07
CA ASP A 62 -15.40 -4.05 -8.47
C ASP A 62 -15.09 -5.11 -7.41
N VAL A 63 -13.83 -5.18 -6.94
CA VAL A 63 -13.43 -6.13 -5.91
C VAL A 63 -14.16 -5.85 -4.59
N VAL A 64 -14.25 -4.59 -4.16
CA VAL A 64 -15.01 -4.15 -2.99
C VAL A 64 -16.46 -4.62 -3.10
N SER A 65 -17.12 -4.41 -4.25
CA SER A 65 -18.52 -4.80 -4.45
C SER A 65 -18.76 -6.30 -4.27
N LYS A 66 -17.75 -7.14 -4.55
CA LYS A 66 -17.84 -8.60 -4.44
C LYS A 66 -17.39 -9.13 -3.08
N LEU A 67 -16.45 -8.47 -2.41
CA LEU A 67 -15.98 -8.89 -1.08
C LEU A 67 -16.87 -8.40 0.06
N LYS A 68 -17.46 -7.20 -0.06
CA LYS A 68 -18.29 -6.60 1.01
C LYS A 68 -19.44 -7.51 1.46
N PRO A 69 -20.19 -8.20 0.57
CA PRO A 69 -21.23 -9.13 1.00
C PRO A 69 -20.71 -10.40 1.71
N LEU A 70 -19.42 -10.71 1.58
CA LEU A 70 -18.78 -11.86 2.22
C LEU A 70 -18.24 -11.54 3.62
N GLN A 71 -18.24 -10.26 4.02
CA GLN A 71 -17.90 -9.88 5.38
C GLN A 71 -19.02 -10.28 6.34
N THR A 72 -18.67 -11.05 7.37
CA THR A 72 -19.63 -11.54 8.37
C THR A 72 -19.76 -10.60 9.58
N ALA A 73 -18.87 -9.62 9.71
CA ALA A 73 -18.80 -8.65 10.80
C ALA A 73 -18.14 -7.35 10.32
N SER A 74 -17.99 -6.37 11.21
CA SER A 74 -17.19 -5.15 10.95
C SER A 74 -15.67 -5.39 10.88
N ALA A 75 -15.24 -6.63 10.66
CA ALA A 75 -13.85 -7.03 10.55
C ALA A 75 -13.49 -7.36 9.09
N PRO A 76 -12.23 -7.14 8.67
CA PRO A 76 -11.78 -7.56 7.34
C PRO A 76 -11.82 -9.09 7.20
N ILE A 77 -12.02 -9.54 5.97
CA ILE A 77 -11.77 -10.93 5.59
C ILE A 77 -10.26 -11.15 5.63
N ILE A 78 -9.81 -12.07 6.48
CA ILE A 78 -8.40 -12.44 6.56
C ILE A 78 -8.09 -13.51 5.53
N PHE A 79 -7.13 -13.22 4.65
CA PHE A 79 -6.55 -14.16 3.70
C PHE A 79 -5.15 -14.54 4.17
N ASP A 80 -4.68 -15.74 3.85
CA ASP A 80 -3.30 -16.17 4.15
C ASP A 80 -2.28 -15.39 3.33
N ALA A 81 -2.64 -14.98 2.11
CA ALA A 81 -1.88 -14.03 1.31
C ALA A 81 -2.79 -13.17 0.42
N ILE A 82 -2.37 -11.92 0.19
CA ILE A 82 -2.95 -11.03 -0.81
C ILE A 82 -1.87 -10.62 -1.81
N LYS A 83 -2.06 -10.93 -3.09
CA LYS A 83 -1.29 -10.31 -4.18
C LYS A 83 -1.94 -8.96 -4.51
N VAL A 84 -1.21 -7.88 -4.20
CA VAL A 84 -1.69 -6.49 -4.35
C VAL A 84 -1.99 -6.19 -5.82
N SER A 85 -3.06 -5.43 -6.06
CA SER A 85 -3.54 -5.07 -7.39
C SER A 85 -2.54 -4.20 -8.14
N HIS A 86 -2.41 -4.41 -9.45
CA HIS A 86 -1.72 -3.52 -10.39
C HIS A 86 -0.36 -3.06 -9.89
N HIS A 87 0.51 -4.02 -9.58
CA HIS A 87 1.88 -3.77 -9.11
C HIS A 87 1.99 -2.95 -7.79
N GLY A 88 0.88 -2.72 -7.08
CA GLY A 88 0.82 -1.81 -5.94
C GLY A 88 0.43 -0.38 -6.29
N SER A 89 -0.32 -0.19 -7.38
CA SER A 89 -0.84 1.11 -7.79
C SER A 89 -1.91 1.61 -6.82
N SER A 90 -1.81 2.90 -6.46
CA SER A 90 -2.83 3.62 -5.71
C SER A 90 -4.11 3.84 -6.52
N ARG A 91 -4.13 3.54 -7.82
CA ARG A 91 -5.35 3.62 -8.64
C ARG A 91 -6.25 2.38 -8.58
N ASN A 92 -5.69 1.26 -8.12
CA ASN A 92 -6.35 -0.04 -8.09
C ASN A 92 -6.39 -0.65 -6.68
N THR A 93 -5.79 0.03 -5.70
CA THR A 93 -5.82 -0.34 -4.29
C THR A 93 -6.36 0.81 -3.46
N SER A 94 -7.63 0.71 -3.06
CA SER A 94 -8.31 1.75 -2.27
C SER A 94 -8.23 1.48 -0.76
N VAL A 95 -8.47 2.53 0.04
CA VAL A 95 -8.60 2.39 1.51
C VAL A 95 -9.75 1.46 1.87
N GLU A 96 -10.87 1.51 1.12
CA GLU A 96 -12.01 0.61 1.34
C GLU A 96 -11.67 -0.85 1.01
N LEU A 97 -10.91 -1.11 -0.06
CA LEU A 97 -10.45 -2.46 -0.36
C LEU A 97 -9.59 -3.02 0.77
N LEU A 98 -8.63 -2.23 1.27
CA LEU A 98 -7.77 -2.60 2.38
C LEU A 98 -8.53 -2.68 3.72
N SER A 99 -9.69 -2.03 3.89
CA SER A 99 -10.51 -2.19 5.10
C SER A 99 -11.37 -3.46 5.07
N ILE A 100 -11.65 -3.99 3.87
CA ILE A 100 -12.47 -5.19 3.67
C ILE A 100 -11.63 -6.46 3.62
N ALA A 101 -10.40 -6.40 3.10
CA ALA A 101 -9.50 -7.55 2.97
C ALA A 101 -8.14 -7.25 3.62
N ASP A 102 -7.65 -8.20 4.43
CA ASP A 102 -6.35 -8.08 5.10
C ASP A 102 -5.61 -9.43 5.10
N SER A 103 -4.32 -9.38 5.39
CA SER A 103 -3.47 -10.56 5.41
C SER A 103 -2.21 -10.37 6.24
N PRO A 104 -1.66 -11.42 6.88
CA PRO A 104 -0.29 -11.39 7.37
C PRO A 104 0.75 -11.39 6.23
N CYS A 105 0.38 -11.72 4.98
CA CYS A 105 1.30 -11.78 3.85
C CYS A 105 0.77 -10.99 2.65
N PHE A 106 1.53 -9.98 2.22
CA PHE A 106 1.25 -9.21 1.00
C PHE A 106 2.36 -9.43 -0.01
N LEU A 107 1.95 -9.71 -1.26
CA LEU A 107 2.84 -9.93 -2.38
C LEU A 107 2.74 -8.75 -3.35
N VAL A 108 3.87 -8.17 -3.71
CA VAL A 108 3.97 -7.06 -4.67
C VAL A 108 4.92 -7.50 -5.79
N SER A 109 4.46 -7.40 -7.03
CA SER A 109 5.27 -7.72 -8.20
C SER A 109 5.46 -6.44 -8.99
N SER A 110 6.62 -5.82 -8.89
CA SER A 110 7.00 -4.61 -9.62
C SER A 110 8.52 -4.41 -9.54
N ASP A 111 9.12 -3.99 -10.64
CA ASP A 111 10.49 -3.45 -10.68
C ASP A 111 10.52 -1.90 -10.68
N GLY A 112 9.35 -1.26 -10.60
CA GLY A 112 9.18 0.18 -10.66
C GLY A 112 9.37 0.82 -12.03
N THR A 113 9.65 0.05 -13.08
CA THR A 113 9.82 0.60 -14.42
C THR A 113 8.48 1.05 -15.01
N GLY A 114 8.50 2.08 -15.86
CA GLY A 114 7.31 2.65 -16.51
C GLY A 114 6.48 3.58 -15.62
N HIS A 115 5.96 3.06 -14.49
CA HIS A 115 4.97 3.78 -13.66
C HIS A 115 5.45 4.12 -12.23
N GLY A 116 6.62 3.64 -11.81
CA GLY A 116 7.16 3.92 -10.47
C GLY A 116 6.50 3.14 -9.33
N HIS A 117 5.75 2.08 -9.64
CA HIS A 117 5.08 1.23 -8.66
C HIS A 117 6.06 0.34 -7.86
N PRO A 118 5.66 -0.18 -6.69
CA PRO A 118 4.45 0.16 -5.95
C PRO A 118 4.45 1.61 -5.46
N ASP A 119 3.26 2.18 -5.30
CA ASP A 119 3.10 3.50 -4.69
C ASP A 119 3.33 3.37 -3.17
N PHE A 120 4.11 4.29 -2.59
CA PHE A 120 4.41 4.26 -1.15
C PHE A 120 3.15 4.37 -0.30
N GLU A 121 2.16 5.13 -0.76
CA GLU A 121 0.88 5.33 -0.09
C GLU A 121 0.12 4.02 0.10
N VAL A 122 0.19 3.11 -0.89
CA VAL A 122 -0.42 1.77 -0.79
C VAL A 122 0.32 0.93 0.25
N LEU A 123 1.65 0.88 0.17
CA LEU A 123 2.47 0.12 1.10
C LEU A 123 2.30 0.60 2.56
N ALA A 124 2.31 1.92 2.76
CA ALA A 124 2.11 2.54 4.07
C ALA A 124 0.70 2.24 4.61
N GLU A 125 -0.35 2.36 3.79
CA GLU A 125 -1.72 2.07 4.22
C GLU A 125 -1.93 0.59 4.58
N ILE A 126 -1.23 -0.34 3.91
CA ILE A 126 -1.25 -1.76 4.29
C ILE A 126 -0.72 -1.95 5.72
N VAL A 127 0.44 -1.38 6.05
CA VAL A 127 1.13 -1.62 7.34
C VAL A 127 0.63 -0.73 8.48
N ASP A 128 0.03 0.41 8.16
CA ASP A 128 -0.45 1.37 9.16
C ASP A 128 -1.76 0.95 9.85
N ARG A 129 -2.50 -0.02 9.30
CA ARG A 129 -3.75 -0.51 9.89
C ARG A 129 -3.49 -1.36 11.14
N PRO A 130 -4.30 -1.26 12.21
CA PRO A 130 -4.19 -2.16 13.35
C PRO A 130 -4.27 -3.63 12.92
N ALA A 131 -3.46 -4.49 13.53
CA ALA A 131 -3.55 -5.94 13.37
C ALA A 131 -3.00 -6.66 14.60
N PRO A 132 -3.57 -7.83 14.97
CA PRO A 132 -3.01 -8.70 15.99
C PRO A 132 -1.85 -9.58 15.48
N PHE A 133 -1.42 -9.39 14.22
CA PHE A 133 -0.39 -10.16 13.55
C PHE A 133 0.65 -9.25 12.91
N THR A 134 1.82 -9.80 12.60
CA THR A 134 2.86 -9.09 11.84
C THR A 134 2.58 -9.20 10.35
N ARG A 135 2.56 -8.06 9.63
CA ARG A 135 2.45 -8.06 8.17
C ARG A 135 3.81 -8.25 7.52
N GLN A 136 3.91 -9.17 6.58
CA GLN A 136 5.09 -9.39 5.75
C GLN A 136 4.79 -8.86 4.36
N ILE A 137 5.60 -7.92 3.89
CA ILE A 137 5.50 -7.38 2.53
C ILE A 137 6.63 -8.01 1.70
N TYR A 138 6.29 -8.89 0.78
CA TYR A 138 7.23 -9.47 -0.17
C TYR A 138 7.21 -8.68 -1.48
N VAL A 139 8.36 -8.18 -1.89
CA VAL A 139 8.59 -7.55 -3.20
C VAL A 139 9.50 -8.44 -4.03
N ASN A 140 9.29 -8.53 -5.34
CA ASN A 140 10.20 -9.26 -6.24
C ASN A 140 11.44 -8.45 -6.65
N TYR A 141 11.41 -7.13 -6.50
CA TYR A 141 12.56 -6.24 -6.65
C TYR A 141 12.52 -5.17 -5.57
N GLU A 142 13.69 -4.70 -5.14
CA GLU A 142 13.76 -3.51 -4.31
C GLU A 142 13.44 -2.26 -5.15
N THR A 143 12.40 -1.54 -4.75
CA THR A 143 12.00 -0.24 -5.31
C THR A 143 12.21 0.89 -4.30
N PRO A 144 12.27 2.17 -4.73
CA PRO A 144 12.35 3.30 -3.82
C PRO A 144 11.26 3.32 -2.74
N ALA A 145 10.04 2.91 -3.09
CA ALA A 145 8.92 2.80 -2.15
C ALA A 145 9.13 1.69 -1.12
N SER A 146 9.59 0.52 -1.54
CA SER A 146 9.86 -0.60 -0.63
C SER A 146 11.02 -0.31 0.35
N ARG A 147 12.11 0.30 -0.13
CA ARG A 147 13.24 0.73 0.70
C ARG A 147 12.81 1.78 1.72
N LYS A 148 11.95 2.70 1.30
CA LYS A 148 11.38 3.70 2.21
C LYS A 148 10.46 3.06 3.25
N LEU A 149 9.71 2.03 2.89
CA LEU A 149 8.87 1.29 3.83
C LEU A 149 9.68 0.55 4.89
N GLN A 150 10.88 0.05 4.57
CA GLN A 150 11.77 -0.59 5.57
C GLN A 150 12.11 0.36 6.74
N ALA A 151 12.21 1.66 6.49
CA ALA A 151 12.45 2.68 7.51
C ALA A 151 11.17 3.29 8.11
N HIS A 152 9.99 2.85 7.66
CA HIS A 152 8.71 3.37 8.11
C HIS A 152 8.33 2.82 9.48
N THR A 153 7.65 3.62 10.29
CA THR A 153 7.05 3.16 11.54
C THR A 153 5.53 3.17 11.38
N SER A 154 4.90 2.01 11.60
CA SER A 154 3.44 1.89 11.47
C SER A 154 2.75 2.86 12.41
N ARG A 155 1.77 3.61 11.89
CA ARG A 155 1.01 4.59 12.68
C ARG A 155 0.11 3.96 13.74
N SER A 156 -0.28 2.69 13.57
CA SER A 156 -1.00 1.93 14.60
C SER A 156 -0.08 1.21 15.57
N GLY A 157 1.24 1.24 15.34
CA GLY A 157 2.21 0.43 16.07
C GLY A 157 2.19 -1.05 15.69
N ALA A 158 1.40 -1.46 14.69
CA ALA A 158 1.39 -2.84 14.21
C ALA A 158 2.76 -3.22 13.63
N ALA A 159 3.25 -4.41 13.98
CA ALA A 159 4.51 -4.91 13.48
C ALA A 159 4.42 -5.26 11.99
N PHE A 160 5.49 -4.99 11.25
CA PHE A 160 5.62 -5.45 9.86
C PHE A 160 7.09 -5.68 9.49
N SER A 161 7.31 -6.37 8.38
CA SER A 161 8.63 -6.58 7.77
C SER A 161 8.53 -6.50 6.25
N VAL A 162 9.63 -6.16 5.59
CA VAL A 162 9.73 -6.07 4.13
C VAL A 162 10.83 -7.02 3.66
N HIS A 163 10.52 -7.86 2.69
CA HIS A 163 11.40 -8.91 2.18
C HIS A 163 11.53 -8.76 0.67
N VAL A 164 12.76 -8.79 0.16
CA VAL A 164 13.01 -8.91 -1.27
C VAL A 164 13.16 -10.40 -1.59
N ALA A 165 12.23 -10.96 -2.35
CA ALA A 165 12.23 -12.37 -2.69
C ALA A 165 13.23 -12.64 -3.83
N GLU A 166 14.48 -12.91 -3.48
CA GLU A 166 15.52 -13.31 -4.43
C GLU A 166 15.53 -14.84 -4.58
N HIS A 167 14.92 -15.37 -5.64
CA HIS A 167 14.94 -16.80 -6.01
C HIS A 167 14.35 -17.80 -4.98
N ASP A 168 13.86 -17.32 -3.84
CA ASP A 168 13.32 -18.14 -2.76
C ASP A 168 11.79 -18.31 -2.82
N TRP A 169 11.32 -19.42 -2.24
CA TRP A 169 9.89 -19.69 -2.09
C TRP A 169 9.31 -18.88 -0.93
N VAL A 170 8.23 -18.13 -1.20
CA VAL A 170 7.44 -17.49 -0.14
C VAL A 170 6.55 -18.53 0.51
N GLN A 171 6.76 -18.79 1.80
CA GLN A 171 5.91 -19.67 2.58
C GLN A 171 4.63 -18.92 2.97
N VAL A 172 3.49 -19.46 2.55
CA VAL A 172 2.16 -18.92 2.87
C VAL A 172 1.37 -19.97 3.63
N GLY A 173 0.84 -19.59 4.79
CA GLY A 173 0.20 -20.51 5.72
C GLY A 173 1.24 -21.21 6.60
N GLY A 174 1.10 -21.02 7.91
CA GLY A 174 2.08 -21.51 8.88
C GLY A 174 2.07 -20.73 10.19
N ALA A 175 0.98 -20.84 10.94
CA ALA A 175 0.97 -20.64 12.39
C ALA A 175 -0.22 -21.42 12.96
N SER A 176 -0.09 -22.74 13.00
CA SER A 176 -0.92 -23.59 13.84
C SER A 176 -0.02 -24.65 14.45
N SER A 177 0.59 -24.26 15.58
CA SER A 177 1.01 -25.16 16.65
C SER A 177 0.82 -24.42 17.96
#